data_AF-A0A124FD02-F1
#
_entry.id   AF-A0A124FD02-F1
#
_cell.length_a   1.000
_cell.length_b   1.000
_cell.length_c   1.000
_cell.angle_alpha   90.00
_cell.angle_beta   90.00
_cell.angle_gamma   90.00
#
_symmetry.space_group_name_H-M   'P 1'
#
loop_
_entity.id
_entity.type
_entity.pdbx_description
1 polymer ?
#
loop_
_entity_poly.entity_id
_entity_poly.type
_entity_poly.pdbx_seq_one_letter_code
_entity_poly.pdbx_strand_id
1 'polypeptide(L)'
;MVKEKSVIYQELKQIGLQELQENMSRALRVAVMVAYPDGRPLSEPSNLCSFCALLNSNPETRARCVASRAASARAAVATEKEVLHTCHAGLAYLAVPLRVCGEIVAVVLGGSVALRPLAEDAVARLARETGVDLGELRAASGTMPVWDEEKFRAIMTLVQTLMENILQLLHAKHEIKKKADELNFLFELSKAVSGSLQVDEVAKRGYNLRWS
;
A
#
# COMPACT_ATOMS: atom_id res chain seq x y z
N MET A 1 -4.38 -16.84 3.72
CA MET A 1 -3.82 -15.90 2.72
C MET A 1 -4.84 -15.01 2.00
N VAL A 2 -5.64 -15.46 1.01
CA VAL A 2 -6.47 -14.51 0.21
C VAL A 2 -7.48 -13.72 1.06
N LYS A 3 -8.17 -14.40 1.98
CA LYS A 3 -9.13 -13.77 2.90
C LYS A 3 -8.45 -12.79 3.86
N GLU A 4 -7.25 -13.11 4.31
CA GLU A 4 -6.44 -12.33 5.25
C GLU A 4 -5.87 -11.05 4.60
N LYS A 5 -5.35 -11.16 3.36
CA LYS A 5 -4.94 -10.01 2.55
C LYS A 5 -6.14 -9.09 2.28
N SER A 6 -7.32 -9.66 1.98
CA SER A 6 -8.55 -8.88 1.81
C SER A 6 -8.93 -8.08 3.05
N VAL A 7 -8.68 -8.59 4.26
CA VAL A 7 -8.97 -7.85 5.51
C VAL A 7 -7.97 -6.72 5.70
N ILE A 8 -6.66 -6.98 5.52
CA ILE A 8 -5.61 -5.96 5.63
C ILE A 8 -5.91 -4.75 4.73
N TYR A 9 -6.33 -4.99 3.47
CA TYR A 9 -6.65 -3.88 2.55
C TYR A 9 -7.87 -3.06 2.99
N GLN A 10 -8.88 -3.69 3.62
CA GLN A 10 -10.02 -2.96 4.16
C GLN A 10 -9.63 -2.13 5.38
N GLU A 11 -8.81 -2.69 6.27
CA GLU A 11 -8.32 -1.98 7.44
C GLU A 11 -7.42 -0.80 7.06
N LEU A 12 -6.52 -0.98 6.07
CA LEU A 12 -5.71 0.11 5.51
C LEU A 12 -6.59 1.27 4.99
N LYS A 13 -7.66 0.95 4.26
CA LYS A 13 -8.61 1.97 3.80
C LYS A 13 -9.32 2.64 4.97
N GLN A 14 -9.71 1.88 5.98
CA GLN A 14 -10.41 2.37 7.16
C GLN A 14 -9.56 3.32 8.02
N ILE A 15 -8.24 3.08 8.12
CA ILE A 15 -7.32 3.97 8.84
C ILE A 15 -6.88 5.19 8.03
N GLY A 16 -7.40 5.38 6.82
CA GLY A 16 -7.06 6.54 5.99
C GLY A 16 -5.70 6.41 5.29
N LEU A 17 -5.41 5.27 4.66
CA LEU A 17 -4.18 5.06 3.88
C LEU A 17 -3.80 6.26 2.98
N GLN A 18 -4.78 6.83 2.28
CA GLN A 18 -4.56 7.97 1.38
C GLN A 18 -4.01 9.20 2.13
N GLU A 19 -4.62 9.57 3.26
CA GLU A 19 -4.21 10.72 4.06
C GLU A 19 -2.83 10.48 4.70
N LEU A 20 -2.62 9.27 5.22
CA LEU A 20 -1.35 8.85 5.80
C LEU A 20 -0.19 9.00 4.79
N GLN A 21 -0.36 8.45 3.58
CA GLN A 21 0.69 8.56 2.56
C GLN A 21 0.88 10.00 2.08
N GLU A 22 -0.18 10.80 2.03
CA GLU A 22 -0.11 12.19 1.59
C GLU A 22 0.69 13.04 2.60
N ASN A 23 0.49 12.79 3.89
CA ASN A 23 1.27 13.42 4.95
C ASN A 23 2.76 13.06 4.87
N MET A 24 3.09 11.77 4.68
CA MET A 24 4.48 11.34 4.47
C MET A 24 5.08 11.97 3.21
N SER A 25 4.33 11.95 2.11
CA SER A 25 4.73 12.47 0.81
C SER A 25 5.01 13.97 0.85
N ARG A 26 4.18 14.75 1.55
CA ARG A 26 4.39 16.19 1.78
C ARG A 26 5.61 16.48 2.66
N ALA A 27 5.74 15.76 3.78
CA ALA A 27 6.84 15.97 4.72
C ALA A 27 8.21 15.64 4.10
N LEU A 28 8.27 14.56 3.32
CA LEU A 28 9.50 14.06 2.70
C LEU A 28 9.75 14.68 1.32
N ARG A 29 8.81 15.46 0.80
CA ARG A 29 8.86 16.10 -0.54
C ARG A 29 9.15 15.10 -1.67
N VAL A 30 8.57 13.91 -1.57
CA VAL A 30 8.65 12.82 -2.56
C VAL A 30 7.23 12.40 -2.93
N ALA A 31 6.98 12.05 -4.19
CA ALA A 31 5.70 11.47 -4.55
C ALA A 31 5.62 10.03 -4.02
N VAL A 32 4.51 9.67 -3.39
CA VAL A 32 4.26 8.32 -2.86
C VAL A 32 2.97 7.77 -3.45
N MET A 33 2.95 6.46 -3.71
CA MET A 33 1.75 5.68 -4.04
C MET A 33 1.89 4.28 -3.44
N VAL A 34 0.78 3.66 -3.05
CA VAL A 34 0.76 2.25 -2.67
C VAL A 34 0.03 1.44 -3.73
N ALA A 35 0.58 0.29 -4.09
CA ALA A 35 0.02 -0.63 -5.07
C ALA A 35 -0.17 -2.02 -4.47
N TYR A 36 -1.12 -2.77 -5.03
CA TYR A 36 -1.22 -4.21 -4.83
C TYR A 36 0.00 -4.91 -5.47
N PRO A 37 0.33 -6.15 -5.05
CA PRO A 37 1.42 -6.92 -5.66
C PRO A 37 1.27 -7.17 -7.17
N ASP A 38 0.05 -7.14 -7.72
CA ASP A 38 -0.20 -7.25 -9.16
C ASP A 38 0.05 -5.95 -9.95
N GLY A 39 0.36 -4.86 -9.25
CA GLY A 39 0.64 -3.53 -9.78
C GLY A 39 -0.60 -2.64 -9.95
N ARG A 40 -1.80 -3.09 -9.58
CA ARG A 40 -2.96 -2.19 -9.50
C ARG A 40 -2.77 -1.17 -8.38
N PRO A 41 -3.24 0.08 -8.55
CA PRO A 41 -3.16 1.08 -7.49
C PRO A 41 -4.03 0.68 -6.30
N LEU A 42 -3.47 0.74 -5.10
CA LEU A 42 -4.20 0.66 -3.83
C LEU A 42 -4.56 2.06 -3.31
N SER A 43 -3.76 3.06 -3.69
CA SER A 43 -3.98 4.48 -3.42
C SER A 43 -3.63 5.34 -4.64
N GLU A 44 -4.05 6.61 -4.64
CA GLU A 44 -3.69 7.57 -5.70
C GLU A 44 -2.31 8.18 -5.42
N PRO A 45 -1.51 8.56 -6.43
CA PRO A 45 -0.26 9.27 -6.19
C PRO A 45 -0.46 10.57 -5.43
N SER A 46 0.37 10.80 -4.42
CA SER A 46 0.44 12.06 -3.69
C SER A 46 1.68 12.86 -4.12
N ASN A 47 1.61 14.20 -3.98
CA ASN A 47 2.74 15.14 -4.17
C ASN A 47 3.52 14.96 -5.49
N LEU A 48 2.83 14.80 -6.61
CA LEU A 48 3.48 14.81 -7.93
C LEU A 48 4.15 16.15 -8.18
N CYS A 49 5.37 16.14 -8.72
CA CYS A 49 5.99 17.37 -9.22
C CYS A 49 5.22 17.90 -10.44
N SER A 50 5.40 19.18 -10.79
CA SER A 50 4.74 19.83 -11.93
C SER A 50 4.90 19.04 -13.24
N PHE A 51 6.08 18.49 -13.48
CA PHE A 51 6.38 17.66 -14.65
C PHE A 51 5.56 16.37 -14.68
N CYS A 52 5.54 15.61 -13.57
CA CYS A 52 4.72 14.41 -13.46
C CYS A 52 3.22 14.73 -13.52
N ALA A 53 2.77 15.85 -12.94
CA ALA A 53 1.37 16.27 -12.97
C ALA A 53 0.92 16.58 -14.40
N LEU A 54 1.75 17.29 -15.18
CA LEU A 54 1.51 17.55 -16.59
C LEU A 54 1.39 16.27 -17.42
N LEU A 55 2.27 15.29 -17.17
CA LEU A 55 2.17 13.98 -17.83
C LEU A 55 0.95 13.17 -17.38
N ASN A 56 0.44 13.37 -16.17
CA ASN A 56 -0.76 12.66 -15.71
C ASN A 56 -2.07 13.34 -16.14
N SER A 57 -2.04 14.60 -16.60
CA SER A 57 -3.22 15.30 -17.11
C SER A 57 -3.53 14.94 -18.57
N ASN A 58 -2.52 14.60 -19.37
CA ASN A 58 -2.72 14.07 -20.72
C ASN A 58 -3.05 12.55 -20.66
N PRO A 59 -4.15 12.08 -21.28
CA PRO A 59 -4.59 10.67 -21.21
C PRO A 59 -3.56 9.65 -21.71
N GLU A 60 -2.83 9.97 -22.78
CA GLU A 60 -1.84 9.06 -23.37
C GLU A 60 -0.65 8.86 -22.45
N THR A 61 -0.07 9.95 -21.95
CA THR A 61 1.05 9.90 -21.01
C THR A 61 0.62 9.37 -19.64
N ARG A 62 -0.63 9.63 -19.22
CA ARG A 62 -1.20 9.02 -18.01
C ARG A 62 -1.21 7.50 -18.12
N ALA A 63 -1.61 6.93 -19.26
CA ALA A 63 -1.57 5.49 -19.49
C ALA A 63 -0.14 4.94 -19.38
N ARG A 64 0.85 5.63 -19.96
CA ARG A 64 2.28 5.27 -19.84
C ARG A 64 2.78 5.38 -18.39
N CYS A 65 2.35 6.39 -17.63
CA CYS A 65 2.64 6.55 -16.19
C CYS A 65 2.08 5.38 -15.37
N VAL A 66 0.83 4.98 -15.61
CA VAL A 66 0.19 3.86 -14.90
C VAL A 66 0.90 2.55 -15.25
N ALA A 67 1.22 2.32 -16.51
CA ALA A 67 1.92 1.12 -16.96
C ALA A 67 3.32 0.98 -16.32
N SER A 68 4.09 2.08 -16.28
CA SER A 68 5.43 2.08 -15.67
C SER A 68 5.39 1.81 -14.16
N ARG A 69 4.40 2.40 -13.45
CA ARG A 69 4.17 2.11 -12.02
C ARG A 69 3.83 0.64 -11.78
N ALA A 70 2.88 0.11 -12.55
CA ALA A 70 2.45 -1.28 -12.41
C ALA A 70 3.58 -2.28 -12.74
N ALA A 71 4.38 -1.99 -13.77
CA ALA A 71 5.55 -2.79 -14.11
C ALA A 71 6.61 -2.79 -12.99
N SER A 72 6.89 -1.61 -12.42
CA SER A 72 7.85 -1.46 -11.31
C SER A 72 7.38 -2.23 -10.07
N ALA A 73 6.10 -2.15 -9.75
CA ALA A 73 5.52 -2.91 -8.63
C ALA A 73 5.66 -4.42 -8.82
N ARG A 74 5.30 -4.95 -10.00
CA ARG A 74 5.46 -6.38 -10.31
C ARG A 74 6.93 -6.81 -10.27
N ALA A 75 7.85 -5.98 -10.75
CA ALA A 75 9.28 -6.26 -10.72
C ALA A 75 9.81 -6.35 -9.27
N ALA A 76 9.39 -5.44 -8.39
CA ALA A 76 9.75 -5.48 -6.97
C ALA A 76 9.22 -6.75 -6.28
N VAL A 77 8.01 -7.18 -6.61
CA VAL A 77 7.44 -8.44 -6.11
C VAL A 77 8.23 -9.65 -6.62
N ALA A 78 8.53 -9.70 -7.92
CA ALA A 78 9.22 -10.83 -8.55
C ALA A 78 10.67 -10.98 -8.07
N THR A 79 11.35 -9.86 -7.81
CA THR A 79 12.74 -9.85 -7.31
C THR A 79 12.84 -9.91 -5.79
N GLU A 80 11.71 -9.77 -5.10
CA GLU A 80 11.63 -9.71 -3.64
C GLU A 80 12.44 -8.57 -3.00
N LYS A 81 12.85 -7.59 -3.81
CA LYS A 81 13.75 -6.49 -3.44
C LYS A 81 13.22 -5.16 -3.97
N GLU A 82 13.79 -4.07 -3.48
CA GLU A 82 13.55 -2.78 -4.09
C GLU A 82 14.06 -2.73 -5.54
N VAL A 83 13.30 -2.08 -6.41
CA VAL A 83 13.62 -1.92 -7.82
C VAL A 83 13.65 -0.43 -8.15
N LEU A 84 14.83 0.07 -8.47
CA LEU A 84 15.00 1.40 -9.05
C LEU A 84 14.76 1.29 -10.56
N HIS A 85 13.77 2.02 -11.05
CA HIS A 85 13.35 2.02 -12.43
C HIS A 85 13.38 3.44 -13.00
N THR A 86 13.75 3.57 -14.27
CA THR A 86 13.60 4.82 -15.02
C THR A 86 12.31 4.75 -15.82
N CYS A 87 11.37 5.67 -15.56
CA CYS A 87 10.09 5.70 -16.24
C CYS A 87 10.24 6.16 -17.71
N HIS A 88 9.15 6.05 -18.47
CA HIS A 88 9.11 6.45 -19.89
C HIS A 88 9.51 7.92 -20.15
N ALA A 89 9.39 8.79 -19.14
CA ALA A 89 9.76 10.20 -19.21
C ALA A 89 11.19 10.50 -18.70
N GLY A 90 11.98 9.47 -18.36
CA GLY A 90 13.36 9.61 -17.92
C GLY A 90 13.55 9.87 -16.42
N LEU A 91 12.48 9.84 -15.62
CA LEU A 91 12.54 10.05 -14.17
C LEU A 91 12.76 8.75 -13.41
N ALA A 92 13.37 8.86 -12.22
CA ALA A 92 13.52 7.72 -11.35
C ALA A 92 12.24 7.42 -10.59
N TYR A 93 12.00 6.13 -10.38
CA TYR A 93 10.92 5.57 -9.61
C TYR A 93 11.49 4.43 -8.78
N LEU A 94 11.20 4.39 -7.49
CA LEU A 94 11.67 3.32 -6.61
C LEU A 94 10.47 2.53 -6.10
N ALA A 95 10.40 1.26 -6.46
CA ALA A 95 9.38 0.33 -6.00
C ALA A 95 9.94 -0.51 -4.87
N VAL A 96 9.30 -0.48 -3.71
CA VAL A 96 9.77 -1.17 -2.50
C VAL A 96 8.66 -2.10 -1.99
N PRO A 97 8.91 -3.42 -1.91
CA PRO A 97 7.91 -4.37 -1.43
C PRO A 97 7.68 -4.20 0.08
N LEU A 98 6.41 -4.21 0.51
CA LEU A 98 6.00 -4.12 1.91
C LEU A 98 5.64 -5.51 2.43
N ARG A 99 6.25 -5.91 3.55
CA ARG A 99 6.10 -7.26 4.11
C ARG A 99 5.35 -7.28 5.45
N VAL A 100 4.53 -8.32 5.61
CA VAL A 100 3.91 -8.72 6.89
C VAL A 100 4.13 -10.22 7.05
N CYS A 101 4.68 -10.64 8.19
CA CYS A 101 4.99 -12.05 8.45
C CYS A 101 5.82 -12.72 7.33
N GLY A 102 6.73 -11.99 6.71
CA GLY A 102 7.57 -12.47 5.60
C GLY A 102 6.92 -12.40 4.21
N GLU A 103 5.61 -12.25 4.12
CA GLU A 103 4.90 -12.16 2.84
C GLU A 103 4.80 -10.73 2.32
N ILE A 104 4.99 -10.56 1.01
CA ILE A 104 4.69 -9.29 0.34
C ILE A 104 3.16 -9.10 0.27
N VAL A 105 2.67 -8.03 0.89
CA VAL A 105 1.25 -7.68 0.93
C VAL A 105 0.93 -6.46 0.08
N ALA A 106 1.89 -5.57 -0.15
CA ALA A 106 1.74 -4.38 -0.96
C ALA A 106 3.10 -3.93 -1.49
N VAL A 107 3.11 -2.92 -2.35
CA VAL A 107 4.33 -2.26 -2.82
C VAL A 107 4.15 -0.77 -2.62
N VAL A 108 5.10 -0.12 -1.97
CA VAL A 108 5.17 1.35 -1.96
C VAL A 108 6.04 1.81 -3.12
N LEU A 109 5.60 2.87 -3.76
CA LEU A 109 6.23 3.45 -4.93
C LEU A 109 6.58 4.90 -4.62
N GLY A 110 7.85 5.24 -4.80
CA GLY A 110 8.38 6.59 -4.68
C GLY A 110 8.77 7.16 -6.04
N GLY A 111 8.61 8.47 -6.24
CA GLY A 111 9.09 9.12 -7.45
C GLY A 111 8.96 10.64 -7.46
N SER A 112 8.78 11.20 -8.66
CA SER A 112 8.79 12.65 -8.92
C SER A 112 10.11 13.34 -8.57
N VAL A 113 11.20 12.58 -8.69
CA VAL A 113 12.58 13.06 -8.51
C VAL A 113 13.41 12.63 -9.71
N ALA A 114 14.39 13.45 -10.07
CA ALA A 114 15.37 13.10 -11.08
C ALA A 114 16.70 12.76 -10.40
N LEU A 115 17.38 11.70 -10.85
CA LEU A 115 18.73 11.38 -10.36
C LEU A 115 19.82 12.22 -11.04
N ARG A 116 19.46 12.82 -12.17
CA ARG A 116 20.24 13.76 -12.95
C ARG A 116 19.28 14.70 -13.67
N PRO A 117 19.69 15.94 -13.99
CA PRO A 117 18.88 16.82 -14.82
C PRO A 117 18.40 16.12 -16.10
N LEU A 118 17.14 16.33 -16.48
CA LEU A 118 16.65 15.83 -17.77
C LEU A 118 17.37 16.57 -18.89
N ALA A 119 17.85 15.82 -19.88
CA ALA A 119 18.47 16.40 -21.04
C ALA A 119 17.40 17.05 -21.95
N GLU A 120 17.72 18.24 -22.49
CA GLU A 120 16.79 19.02 -23.34
C GLU A 120 16.28 18.22 -24.55
N ASP A 121 17.13 17.40 -25.15
CA ASP A 121 16.78 16.52 -26.26
C ASP A 121 15.77 15.44 -25.83
N ALA A 122 15.88 14.90 -24.62
CA ALA A 122 14.93 13.94 -24.07
C ALA A 122 13.56 14.60 -23.81
N VAL A 123 13.53 15.83 -23.30
CA VAL A 123 12.29 16.60 -23.10
C VAL A 123 11.64 16.94 -24.45
N ALA A 124 12.43 17.38 -25.43
CA ALA A 124 11.95 17.65 -26.78
C ALA A 124 11.40 16.40 -27.49
N ARG A 125 12.07 15.26 -27.31
CA ARG A 125 11.60 13.97 -27.83
C ARG A 125 10.28 13.57 -27.17
N LEU A 126 10.18 13.69 -25.83
CA LEU A 126 8.97 13.34 -25.10
C LEU A 126 7.77 14.17 -25.57
N ALA A 127 7.94 15.49 -25.74
CA ALA A 127 6.90 16.38 -26.27
C ALA A 127 6.41 15.92 -27.65
N ARG A 128 7.34 15.59 -28.57
CA ARG A 128 7.02 15.12 -29.92
C ARG A 128 6.28 13.77 -29.91
N GLU A 129 6.68 12.85 -29.04
CA GLU A 129 6.10 11.50 -28.94
C GLU A 129 4.73 11.46 -28.26
N THR A 130 4.35 12.51 -27.53
CA THR A 130 3.17 12.50 -26.65
C THR A 130 2.19 13.64 -26.93
N GLY A 131 2.58 14.60 -27.77
CA GLY A 131 1.77 15.78 -28.09
C GLY A 131 1.62 16.78 -26.94
N VAL A 132 2.33 16.60 -25.82
CA VAL A 132 2.36 17.56 -24.71
C VAL A 132 3.17 18.79 -25.13
N ASP A 133 2.74 19.99 -24.71
CA ASP A 133 3.42 21.24 -25.05
C ASP A 133 4.88 21.25 -24.59
N LEU A 134 5.78 21.58 -25.51
CA LEU A 134 7.21 21.58 -25.26
C LEU A 134 7.63 22.69 -24.30
N GLY A 135 6.98 23.86 -24.36
CA GLY A 135 7.26 24.98 -23.46
C GLY A 135 6.91 24.63 -22.02
N GLU A 136 5.72 24.06 -21.81
CA GLU A 136 5.27 23.58 -20.50
C GLU A 136 6.18 22.47 -19.96
N LEU A 137 6.55 21.48 -20.78
CA LEU A 137 7.46 20.41 -20.36
C LEU A 137 8.85 20.93 -19.98
N ARG A 138 9.41 21.86 -20.77
CA ARG A 138 10.70 22.49 -20.46
C ARG A 138 10.64 23.24 -19.14
N ALA A 139 9.65 24.12 -18.98
CA ALA A 139 9.47 24.89 -17.75
C ALA A 139 9.31 23.97 -16.53
N ALA A 140 8.50 22.92 -16.64
CA ALA A 140 8.31 21.95 -15.57
C ALA A 140 9.59 21.15 -15.27
N SER A 141 10.32 20.71 -16.30
CA SER A 141 11.58 19.95 -16.14
C SER A 141 12.67 20.74 -15.42
N GLY A 142 12.76 22.06 -15.67
CA GLY A 142 13.74 22.95 -15.03
C GLY A 142 13.50 23.20 -13.55
N THR A 143 12.31 22.89 -13.04
CA THR A 143 11.94 23.08 -11.61
C THR A 143 12.00 21.79 -10.80
N MET A 144 12.38 20.67 -11.41
CA MET A 144 12.38 19.38 -10.74
C MET A 144 13.48 19.26 -9.69
N PRO A 145 13.21 18.60 -8.55
CA PRO A 145 14.24 18.25 -7.60
C PRO A 145 15.19 17.19 -8.18
N VAL A 146 16.49 17.46 -8.07
CA VAL A 146 17.55 16.50 -8.39
C VAL A 146 18.12 15.95 -7.09
N TRP A 147 18.00 14.64 -6.89
CA TRP A 147 18.51 13.94 -5.72
C TRP A 147 19.56 12.92 -6.15
N ASP A 148 20.59 12.70 -5.33
CA ASP A 148 21.40 11.51 -5.47
C ASP A 148 20.59 10.25 -5.11
N GLU A 149 21.06 9.10 -5.60
CA GLU A 149 20.37 7.83 -5.43
C GLU A 149 20.33 7.38 -3.97
N GLU A 150 21.38 7.65 -3.20
CA GLU A 150 21.49 7.25 -1.79
C GLU A 150 20.42 7.93 -0.94
N LYS A 151 20.26 9.25 -1.09
CA LYS A 151 19.20 10.05 -0.47
C LYS A 151 17.82 9.53 -0.86
N PHE A 152 17.61 9.23 -2.14
CA PHE A 152 16.32 8.75 -2.61
C PHE A 152 15.97 7.38 -1.99
N ARG A 153 16.93 6.45 -1.96
CA ARG A 153 16.78 5.17 -1.28
C ARG A 153 16.53 5.34 0.21
N ALA A 154 17.30 6.17 0.91
CA ALA A 154 17.15 6.40 2.35
C ALA A 154 15.74 6.93 2.72
N ILE A 155 15.22 7.88 1.94
CA ILE A 155 13.85 8.39 2.12
C ILE A 155 12.82 7.29 1.91
N MET A 156 13.01 6.45 0.88
CA MET A 156 12.10 5.34 0.61
C MET A 156 12.19 4.21 1.64
N THR A 157 13.36 3.95 2.22
CA THR A 157 13.52 3.03 3.36
C THR A 157 12.74 3.52 4.57
N LEU A 158 12.74 4.84 4.84
CA LEU A 158 11.93 5.41 5.91
C LEU A 158 10.43 5.21 5.64
N VAL A 159 9.96 5.51 4.42
CA VAL A 159 8.56 5.27 4.03
C VAL A 159 8.20 3.79 4.16
N GLN A 160 9.07 2.89 3.72
CA GLN A 160 8.88 1.45 3.87
C GLN A 160 8.71 1.06 5.32
N THR A 161 9.63 1.48 6.21
CA THR A 161 9.61 1.13 7.63
C THR A 161 8.32 1.61 8.30
N LEU A 162 7.89 2.85 8.02
CA LEU A 162 6.64 3.39 8.55
C LEU A 162 5.43 2.58 8.08
N MET A 163 5.37 2.27 6.78
CA MET A 163 4.28 1.49 6.20
C MET A 163 4.23 0.06 6.72
N GLU A 164 5.38 -0.62 6.82
CA GLU A 164 5.47 -1.97 7.37
C GLU A 164 5.07 -2.01 8.84
N ASN A 165 5.49 -1.04 9.66
CA ASN A 165 5.07 -0.95 11.06
C ASN A 165 3.55 -0.81 11.17
N ILE A 166 2.92 0.01 10.33
CA ILE A 166 1.46 0.19 10.31
C ILE A 166 0.77 -1.11 9.89
N LEU A 167 1.28 -1.77 8.86
CA LEU A 167 0.75 -3.06 8.41
C LEU A 167 0.87 -4.15 9.48
N GLN A 168 1.99 -4.20 10.21
CA GLN A 168 2.19 -5.12 11.33
C GLN A 168 1.23 -4.82 12.49
N LEU A 169 0.99 -3.55 12.82
CA LEU A 169 0.03 -3.16 13.86
C LEU A 169 -1.41 -3.55 13.48
N LEU A 170 -1.79 -3.36 12.21
CA LEU A 170 -3.08 -3.81 11.70
C LEU A 170 -3.22 -5.34 11.77
N HIS A 171 -2.20 -6.06 11.34
CA HIS A 171 -2.17 -7.53 11.45
C HIS A 171 -2.29 -8.00 12.91
N ALA A 172 -1.54 -7.41 13.83
CA ALA A 172 -1.61 -7.74 15.25
C ALA A 172 -3.00 -7.43 15.84
N LYS A 173 -3.60 -6.29 15.49
CA LYS A 173 -4.97 -5.93 15.88
C LYS A 173 -5.97 -6.98 15.37
N HIS A 174 -5.83 -7.43 14.13
CA HIS A 174 -6.69 -8.46 13.54
C HIS A 174 -6.59 -9.79 14.31
N GLU A 175 -5.37 -10.24 14.60
CA GLU A 175 -5.13 -11.49 15.35
C GLU A 175 -5.68 -11.42 16.78
N ILE A 176 -5.53 -10.29 17.46
CA ILE A 176 -6.11 -10.06 18.79
C ILE A 176 -7.64 -10.16 18.72
N LYS A 177 -8.27 -9.52 17.74
CA LYS A 177 -9.73 -9.56 17.56
C LYS A 177 -10.22 -10.99 17.32
N LYS A 178 -9.56 -11.73 16.45
CA LYS A 178 -9.89 -13.14 16.16
C LYS A 178 -9.84 -14.00 17.43
N LYS A 179 -8.78 -13.88 18.23
CA LYS A 179 -8.66 -14.61 19.50
C LYS A 179 -9.73 -14.22 20.51
N ALA A 180 -10.13 -12.95 20.56
CA ALA A 180 -11.21 -12.49 21.42
C ALA A 180 -12.57 -13.08 20.99
N ASP A 181 -12.85 -13.14 19.68
CA ASP A 181 -14.07 -13.75 19.14
C ASP A 181 -14.12 -15.27 19.42
N GLU A 182 -13.00 -15.97 19.25
CA GLU A 182 -12.87 -17.40 19.60
C GLU A 182 -13.10 -17.65 21.09
N LEU A 183 -12.52 -16.81 21.96
CA LEU A 183 -12.71 -16.91 23.41
C LEU A 183 -14.17 -16.66 23.82
N ASN A 184 -14.82 -15.66 23.21
CA ASN A 184 -16.23 -15.38 23.44
C ASN A 184 -17.12 -16.56 23.03
N PHE A 185 -16.82 -17.20 21.89
CA PHE A 185 -17.55 -18.39 21.44
C PHE A 185 -17.39 -19.56 22.42
N LEU A 186 -16.18 -19.83 22.89
CA LEU A 186 -15.92 -20.88 23.88
C LEU A 186 -16.64 -20.60 25.21
N PHE A 187 -16.69 -19.34 25.63
CA PHE A 187 -17.39 -18.94 26.84
C PHE A 187 -18.91 -19.15 26.72
N GLU A 188 -19.53 -18.79 25.59
CA GLU A 188 -20.95 -19.03 25.36
C GLU A 188 -21.29 -20.52 25.24
N LEU A 189 -20.43 -21.33 24.61
CA LEU A 189 -20.55 -22.79 24.62
C LEU A 189 -20.49 -23.35 26.05
N SER A 190 -19.53 -22.88 26.87
CA SER A 190 -19.41 -23.31 28.26
C SER A 190 -20.69 -23.01 29.05
N LYS A 191 -21.27 -21.81 28.89
CA LYS A 191 -22.55 -21.46 29.52
C LYS A 191 -23.69 -22.37 29.09
N ALA A 192 -23.81 -22.65 27.79
CA ALA A 192 -24.87 -23.50 27.26
C ALA A 192 -24.77 -24.94 27.81
N VAL A 193 -23.55 -25.49 27.90
CA VAL A 193 -23.31 -26.82 28.48
C VAL A 193 -23.61 -26.82 29.99
N SER A 194 -23.15 -25.82 30.75
CA SER A 194 -23.46 -25.72 32.18
C SER A 194 -24.96 -25.55 32.44
N GLY A 195 -25.67 -24.80 31.60
CA GLY A 195 -27.12 -24.63 31.70
C GLY A 195 -27.90 -25.90 31.38
N SER A 196 -27.44 -26.71 30.42
CA SER A 196 -28.09 -27.99 30.08
C SER A 196 -27.83 -29.09 31.11
N LEU A 197 -26.64 -29.13 31.73
CA LEU A 197 -26.34 -30.02 32.85
C LEU A 197 -27.26 -29.77 34.06
N GLN A 198 -27.66 -28.52 34.32
CA GLN A 198 -28.65 -28.22 35.36
C GLN A 198 -30.05 -28.75 35.02
N VAL A 199 -30.43 -28.83 33.74
CA VAL A 199 -31.73 -29.40 33.31
C VAL A 199 -31.76 -30.92 33.55
N ASP A 200 -30.65 -31.62 33.30
CA ASP A 200 -30.55 -33.06 33.58
C ASP A 200 -30.62 -33.38 35.09
N GLU A 201 -30.09 -32.49 35.93
CA GLU A 201 -30.14 -32.63 37.39
C GLU A 201 -31.55 -32.39 37.95
N VAL A 202 -32.30 -31.43 37.36
CA VAL A 202 -33.72 -31.20 37.67
C VAL A 202 -34.60 -32.35 37.17
N ALA A 203 -34.31 -32.91 35.98
CA ALA A 203 -35.02 -34.07 35.46
C ALA A 203 -34.84 -35.32 36.35
N LYS A 204 -33.64 -35.53 36.89
CA LYS A 204 -33.37 -36.60 37.88
C LYS A 204 -34.12 -36.39 39.21
N ARG A 205 -34.27 -35.14 39.67
CA ARG A 205 -35.11 -34.83 40.86
C ARG A 205 -36.60 -35.01 40.61
N GLY A 206 -37.10 -34.73 39.40
CA GLY A 206 -38.49 -34.95 39.02
C GLY A 206 -38.90 -36.43 38.97
N TYR A 207 -37.99 -37.33 38.61
CA TYR A 207 -38.25 -38.77 38.60
C TYR A 207 -38.39 -39.38 40.02
N ASN A 208 -37.68 -38.81 41.01
CA ASN A 208 -37.74 -39.29 42.40
C ASN A 208 -38.97 -38.82 43.18
N LEU A 209 -39.72 -37.83 42.69
CA LEU A 209 -40.96 -37.32 43.30
C LEU A 209 -42.24 -37.96 42.75
N ARG A 210 -42.13 -38.88 41.77
CA ARG A 210 -43.28 -39.52 41.12
C ARG A 210 -43.55 -40.96 41.61
N TRP A 211 -42.73 -41.46 42.53
CA TRP A 211 -42.82 -42.81 43.12
C TRP A 211 -42.66 -42.82 44.65
N SER A 212 -43.13 -41.77 45.31
CA SER A 212 -43.25 -41.63 46.77
C SER A 212 -44.61 -41.04 47.08
#